data_AF-A0A8J7PEB4-F1
#
_entry.id   AF-A0A8J7PEB4-F1
#
_cell.length_a   1.000
_cell.length_b   1.000
_cell.length_c   1.000
_cell.angle_alpha   90.00
_cell.angle_beta   90.00
_cell.angle_gamma   90.00
#
_symmetry.space_group_name_H-M   'P 1'
#
loop_
_entity.id
_entity.type
_entity.pdbx_description
1 polymer ?
#
loop_
_entity_poly.entity_id
_entity_poly.type
_entity_poly.pdbx_seq_one_letter_code
_entity_poly.pdbx_strand_id
1 'polypeptide(L)'
;MIRITIPEALPGQNVLLRMHWGKRTRLRKRVAWLVKAALLEHGSGYQVGAPPIQRCRITITRRCRRRLDDDNAASSAKAVLDVLQPLSKTHPDGLGVIQEDSRCCIVAPLEVRQEPGKGETLVEIEELP
;
A
#
# COMPACT_ATOMS: atom_id res chain seq x y z
N MET A 1 6.07 13.56 5.66
CA MET A 1 6.28 12.30 4.89
C MET A 1 5.97 11.14 5.80
N ILE A 2 5.14 10.21 5.33
CA ILE A 2 4.80 8.98 6.05
C ILE A 2 5.56 7.81 5.42
N ARG A 3 6.14 6.94 6.25
CA ARG A 3 6.87 5.74 5.85
C ARG A 3 6.27 4.52 6.51
N ILE A 4 5.94 3.52 5.70
CA ILE A 4 5.30 2.28 6.13
C ILE A 4 6.14 1.13 5.60
N THR A 5 6.62 0.27 6.50
CA THR A 5 7.36 -0.93 6.14
C THR A 5 6.48 -2.15 6.36
N ILE A 6 6.15 -2.84 5.29
CA ILE A 6 5.46 -4.14 5.34
C ILE A 6 6.54 -5.21 5.24
N PRO A 7 6.71 -6.09 6.25
CA PRO A 7 7.81 -7.07 6.32
C PRO A 7 7.62 -8.26 5.35
N GLU A 8 6.86 -8.07 4.27
CA GLU A 8 6.52 -9.07 3.28
C GLU A 8 6.48 -8.45 1.89
N ALA A 9 7.10 -9.13 0.92
CA ALA A 9 6.97 -8.78 -0.48
C ALA A 9 5.59 -9.20 -0.98
N LEU A 10 4.76 -8.22 -1.35
CA LEU A 10 3.41 -8.47 -1.83
C LEU A 10 3.39 -9.29 -3.14
N PRO A 11 2.37 -10.14 -3.33
CA PRO A 11 2.22 -10.95 -4.53
C PRO A 11 1.92 -10.07 -5.74
N GLY A 12 2.46 -10.46 -6.89
CA GLY A 12 2.11 -9.82 -8.16
C GLY A 12 0.75 -10.27 -8.72
N GLN A 13 0.29 -9.59 -9.76
CA GLN A 13 -0.92 -9.88 -10.53
C GLN A 13 -1.16 -11.36 -10.82
N ASN A 14 -0.17 -12.08 -11.35
CA ASN A 14 -0.34 -13.47 -11.77
C ASN A 14 -0.74 -14.39 -10.61
N VAL A 15 -0.25 -14.11 -9.42
CA VAL A 15 -0.61 -14.83 -8.20
C VAL A 15 -1.98 -14.37 -7.71
N LEU A 16 -2.26 -13.06 -7.75
CA LEU A 16 -3.54 -12.49 -7.32
C LEU A 16 -4.72 -12.98 -8.15
N LEU A 17 -4.57 -13.09 -9.48
CA LEU A 17 -5.62 -13.54 -10.40
C LEU A 17 -6.01 -15.00 -10.17
N ARG A 18 -5.05 -15.84 -9.77
CA ARG A 18 -5.28 -17.27 -9.50
C ARG A 18 -5.63 -17.55 -8.04
N MET A 19 -5.69 -16.52 -7.21
CA MET A 19 -5.93 -16.65 -5.78
C MET A 19 -7.43 -16.82 -5.50
N HIS A 20 -7.81 -17.90 -4.82
CA HIS A 20 -9.18 -18.07 -4.31
C HIS A 20 -9.61 -16.86 -3.47
N TRP A 21 -10.86 -16.42 -3.65
CA TRP A 21 -11.40 -15.21 -3.01
C TRP A 21 -11.16 -15.18 -1.50
N GLY A 22 -11.34 -16.32 -0.80
CA GLY A 22 -11.11 -16.40 0.65
C GLY A 22 -9.65 -16.14 1.05
N LYS A 23 -8.68 -16.60 0.23
CA LYS A 23 -7.25 -16.32 0.44
C LYS A 23 -6.93 -14.86 0.14
N ARG A 24 -7.58 -14.27 -0.87
CA ARG A 24 -7.47 -12.84 -1.20
C ARG A 24 -8.01 -11.95 -0.07
N THR A 25 -9.13 -12.32 0.54
CA THR A 25 -9.67 -11.64 1.73
C THR A 25 -8.72 -11.71 2.92
N ARG A 26 -8.12 -12.89 3.18
CA ARG A 26 -7.11 -13.05 4.24
C ARG A 26 -5.86 -12.20 3.98
N LEU A 27 -5.39 -12.15 2.73
CA LEU A 27 -4.26 -11.30 2.33
C LEU A 27 -4.58 -9.83 2.61
N ARG A 28 -5.73 -9.33 2.18
CA ARG A 28 -6.14 -7.93 2.42
C ARG A 28 -6.17 -7.58 3.90
N LYS A 29 -6.80 -8.43 4.73
CA LYS A 29 -6.82 -8.26 6.20
C LYS A 29 -5.42 -8.26 6.81
N ARG A 30 -4.52 -9.14 6.34
CA ARG A 30 -3.13 -9.18 6.77
C ARG A 30 -2.39 -7.90 6.40
N VAL A 31 -2.55 -7.42 5.18
CA VAL A 31 -1.96 -6.15 4.73
C VAL A 31 -2.49 -4.98 5.56
N ALA A 32 -3.80 -4.91 5.80
CA ALA A 32 -4.40 -3.89 6.66
C ALA A 32 -3.82 -3.89 8.07
N TRP A 33 -3.66 -5.08 8.67
CA TRP A 33 -3.05 -5.23 9.98
C TRP A 33 -1.58 -4.78 9.99
N LEU A 34 -0.78 -5.18 9.00
CA LEU A 34 0.63 -4.80 8.89
C LEU A 34 0.80 -3.29 8.66
N VAL A 35 0.01 -2.71 7.78
CA VAL A 35 0.02 -1.26 7.52
C VAL A 35 -0.38 -0.49 8.78
N LYS A 36 -1.45 -0.92 9.47
CA LYS A 36 -1.86 -0.31 10.74
C LYS A 36 -0.76 -0.39 11.79
N ALA A 37 -0.11 -1.54 11.93
CA ALA A 37 0.99 -1.71 12.87
C ALA A 37 2.15 -0.75 12.54
N ALA A 38 2.58 -0.70 11.28
CA ALA A 38 3.66 0.18 10.83
C ALA A 38 3.32 1.68 10.94
N LEU A 39 2.06 2.08 10.77
CA LEU A 39 1.63 3.46 10.99
C LEU A 39 1.73 3.87 12.46
N LEU A 40 1.52 2.93 13.39
CA LEU A 40 1.59 3.15 14.83
C LEU A 40 3.03 3.08 15.38
N GLU A 41 4.00 2.67 14.56
CA GLU A 41 5.41 2.68 14.96
C GLU A 41 5.94 4.11 15.13
N HIS A 42 6.77 4.31 16.16
CA HIS A 42 7.45 5.59 16.37
C HIS A 42 8.32 5.96 15.15
N GLY A 43 8.13 7.17 14.64
CA GLY A 43 8.88 7.66 13.49
C GLY A 43 8.27 7.33 12.12
N SER A 44 7.08 6.73 12.07
CA SER A 44 6.33 6.55 10.81
C SER A 44 5.97 7.88 10.13
N GLY A 45 5.91 8.98 10.91
CA GLY A 45 5.46 10.29 10.44
C GLY A 45 3.94 10.43 10.35
N TYR A 46 3.18 9.38 10.67
CA TYR A 46 1.73 9.39 10.71
C TYR A 46 1.24 9.80 12.11
N GLN A 47 0.25 10.68 12.16
CA GLN A 47 -0.42 11.05 13.40
C GLN A 47 -1.79 10.37 13.47
N VAL A 48 -2.01 9.57 14.51
CA VAL A 48 -3.29 8.92 14.75
C VAL A 48 -4.39 9.97 14.92
N GLY A 49 -5.48 9.83 14.17
CA GLY A 49 -6.61 10.76 14.19
C GLY A 49 -6.40 12.02 13.34
N ALA A 50 -5.30 12.14 12.60
CA ALA A 50 -5.17 13.17 11.58
C ALA A 50 -6.25 13.00 10.50
N PRO A 51 -6.70 14.10 9.87
CA PRO A 51 -7.57 14.01 8.70
C PRO A 51 -6.88 13.24 7.57
N PRO A 52 -7.64 12.53 6.71
CA PRO A 52 -7.07 11.86 5.54
C PRO A 52 -6.35 12.85 4.63
N ILE A 53 -5.20 12.44 4.08
CA ILE A 53 -4.41 13.26 3.16
C ILE A 53 -5.20 13.50 1.89
N GLN A 54 -5.34 14.77 1.50
CA GLN A 54 -6.14 15.17 0.34
C GLN A 54 -5.33 15.22 -0.96
N ARG A 55 -4.02 15.45 -0.87
CA ARG A 55 -3.11 15.54 -2.01
C ARG A 55 -1.78 14.91 -1.64
N CYS A 56 -1.34 13.91 -2.40
CA CYS A 56 -0.11 13.21 -2.11
C CYS A 56 0.57 12.63 -3.36
N ARG A 57 1.84 12.27 -3.18
CA ARG A 57 2.58 11.32 -4.02
C ARG A 57 2.80 10.05 -3.23
N ILE A 58 2.54 8.91 -3.86
CA ILE A 58 2.76 7.58 -3.26
C ILE A 58 3.82 6.85 -4.07
N THR A 59 4.86 6.38 -3.39
CA THR A 59 5.86 5.45 -3.93
C THR A 59 5.74 4.12 -3.19
N ILE A 60 5.63 3.03 -3.95
CA ILE A 60 5.61 1.67 -3.40
C ILE A 60 6.81 0.91 -3.95
N THR A 61 7.73 0.56 -3.07
CA THR A 61 8.96 -0.15 -3.42
C THR A 61 8.88 -1.59 -2.93
N ARG A 62 8.81 -2.53 -3.87
CA ARG A 62 8.89 -3.96 -3.56
C ARG A 62 10.35 -4.39 -3.51
N ARG A 63 10.83 -4.78 -2.33
CA ARG A 63 12.20 -5.19 -2.06
C ARG A 63 12.33 -6.71 -1.99
N CYS A 64 12.68 -7.33 -3.10
CA CYS A 64 12.75 -8.79 -3.19
C CYS A 64 13.87 -9.24 -4.14
N ARG A 65 14.42 -10.44 -3.90
CA ARG A 65 15.44 -11.05 -4.79
C ARG A 65 14.92 -11.27 -6.20
N ARG A 66 13.64 -11.64 -6.36
CA ARG A 66 13.00 -11.86 -7.67
C ARG A 66 12.22 -10.62 -8.08
N ARG A 67 12.61 -10.05 -9.23
CA ARG A 67 11.84 -9.03 -9.93
C ARG A 67 10.64 -9.65 -10.65
N LEU A 68 9.53 -8.94 -10.61
CA LEU A 68 8.36 -9.16 -11.43
C LEU A 68 8.50 -8.35 -12.72
N ASP A 69 7.76 -8.73 -13.74
CA ASP A 69 7.47 -7.83 -14.87
C ASP A 69 6.67 -6.60 -14.37
N ASP A 70 6.72 -5.49 -15.10
CA ASP A 70 6.24 -4.19 -14.62
C ASP A 70 4.72 -4.17 -14.34
N ASP A 71 3.91 -4.81 -15.19
CA ASP A 71 2.45 -4.92 -14.99
C ASP A 71 2.10 -5.73 -13.73
N ASN A 72 2.83 -6.81 -13.52
CA ASN A 72 2.69 -7.70 -12.38
C ASN A 72 3.19 -7.04 -11.09
N ALA A 73 4.22 -6.19 -11.18
CA ALA A 73 4.70 -5.34 -10.09
C ALA A 73 3.68 -4.26 -9.73
N ALA A 74 3.14 -3.53 -10.70
CA ALA A 74 2.13 -2.49 -10.49
C ALA A 74 0.91 -3.03 -9.73
N SER A 75 0.48 -4.24 -10.07
CA SER A 75 -0.66 -4.88 -9.41
C SER A 75 -0.39 -5.27 -7.95
N SER A 76 0.88 -5.49 -7.57
CA SER A 76 1.23 -5.80 -6.18
C SER A 76 0.94 -4.64 -5.22
N ALA A 77 0.94 -3.41 -5.73
CA ALA A 77 0.61 -2.20 -4.99
C ALA A 77 -0.89 -2.07 -4.66
N LYS A 78 -1.77 -2.76 -5.40
CA LYS A 78 -3.23 -2.60 -5.25
C LYS A 78 -3.72 -2.91 -3.83
N ALA A 79 -3.18 -3.96 -3.21
CA ALA A 79 -3.59 -4.34 -1.85
C ALA A 79 -3.23 -3.27 -0.81
N VAL A 80 -2.13 -2.54 -1.01
CA VAL A 80 -1.74 -1.40 -0.16
C VAL A 80 -2.68 -0.24 -0.39
N LEU A 81 -2.90 0.13 -1.67
CA LEU A 81 -3.78 1.25 -2.01
C LEU A 81 -5.19 1.06 -1.45
N ASP A 82 -5.77 -0.13 -1.61
CA ASP A 82 -7.10 -0.46 -1.07
C ASP A 82 -7.17 -0.29 0.45
N VAL A 83 -6.06 -0.46 1.17
CA VAL A 83 -5.95 -0.32 2.63
C VAL A 83 -5.73 1.13 3.05
N LEU A 84 -5.04 1.95 2.25
CA LEU A 84 -4.83 3.36 2.56
C LEU A 84 -6.12 4.18 2.45
N GLN A 85 -7.08 3.73 1.65
CA GLN A 85 -8.38 4.39 1.46
C GLN A 85 -9.25 4.41 2.73
N PRO A 86 -10.27 5.29 2.80
CA PRO A 86 -11.23 5.30 3.90
C PRO A 86 -12.04 4.01 3.98
N LEU A 87 -12.48 3.66 5.20
CA LEU A 87 -13.34 2.52 5.44
C LEU A 87 -14.67 2.68 4.67
N SER A 88 -14.99 1.71 3.80
CA SER A 88 -16.21 1.72 3.00
C SER A 88 -16.67 0.31 2.63
N LYS A 89 -17.79 0.19 1.91
CA LYS A 89 -18.25 -1.11 1.37
C LYS A 89 -17.25 -1.70 0.37
N THR A 90 -16.54 -0.87 -0.39
CA THR A 90 -15.52 -1.29 -1.36
C THR A 90 -14.16 -1.55 -0.69
N HIS A 91 -13.85 -0.80 0.38
CA HIS A 91 -12.62 -0.89 1.17
C HIS A 91 -12.95 -1.25 2.63
N PRO A 92 -13.40 -2.49 2.90
CA PRO A 92 -13.86 -2.89 4.24
C PRO A 92 -12.73 -3.01 5.27
N ASP A 93 -11.47 -2.95 4.82
CA ASP A 93 -10.28 -2.95 5.67
C ASP A 93 -9.46 -1.64 5.48
N GLY A 94 -10.11 -0.58 4.97
CA GLY A 94 -9.51 0.74 4.76
C GLY A 94 -9.20 1.46 6.07
N LEU A 95 -8.08 2.18 6.10
CA LEU A 95 -7.54 2.88 7.27
C LEU A 95 -7.74 4.41 7.22
N GLY A 96 -8.14 4.96 6.07
CA GLY A 96 -8.37 6.41 5.90
C GLY A 96 -7.12 7.27 6.00
N VAL A 97 -5.98 6.76 5.54
CA VAL A 97 -4.72 7.52 5.47
C VAL A 97 -4.78 8.56 4.36
N ILE A 98 -5.36 8.19 3.22
CA ILE A 98 -5.63 9.08 2.10
C ILE A 98 -7.13 9.27 1.93
N GLN A 99 -7.53 10.38 1.32
CA GLN A 99 -8.94 10.67 1.05
C GLN A 99 -9.55 9.71 0.03
N GLU A 100 -8.83 9.44 -1.07
CA GLU A 100 -9.24 8.50 -2.13
C GLU A 100 -8.03 8.12 -3.01
N ASP A 101 -8.19 7.15 -3.92
CA ASP A 101 -7.15 6.74 -4.88
C ASP A 101 -7.25 7.42 -6.26
N SER A 102 -8.08 8.46 -6.38
CA SER A 102 -8.25 9.21 -7.62
C SER A 102 -7.00 10.05 -7.96
N ARG A 103 -6.90 10.51 -9.22
CA ARG A 103 -5.84 11.44 -9.65
C ARG A 103 -5.92 12.83 -9.00
N CYS A 104 -7.04 13.16 -8.36
CA CYS A 104 -7.17 14.41 -7.60
C CYS A 104 -6.42 14.30 -6.27
N CYS A 105 -6.42 13.11 -5.65
CA CYS A 105 -5.72 12.85 -4.39
C CYS A 105 -4.28 12.36 -4.61
N ILE A 106 -4.05 11.47 -5.57
CA ILE A 106 -2.72 10.97 -5.94
C ILE A 106 -2.28 11.75 -7.19
N VAL A 107 -1.57 12.86 -6.96
CA VAL A 107 -1.31 13.90 -7.98
C VAL A 107 -0.32 13.43 -9.06
N ALA A 108 0.54 12.47 -8.72
CA ALA A 108 1.46 11.82 -9.65
C ALA A 108 0.99 10.39 -9.95
N PRO A 109 1.38 9.79 -11.09
CA PRO A 109 1.21 8.35 -11.28
C PRO A 109 1.81 7.60 -10.09
N LEU A 110 1.10 6.57 -9.61
CA LEU A 110 1.63 5.69 -8.57
C LEU A 110 2.99 5.17 -9.00
N GLU A 111 4.03 5.49 -8.24
CA GLU A 111 5.37 5.03 -8.57
C GLU A 111 5.62 3.67 -7.93
N VAL A 112 5.74 2.62 -8.76
CA VAL A 112 6.03 1.27 -8.29
C VAL A 112 7.47 0.91 -8.63
N ARG A 113 8.31 0.76 -7.61
CA ARG A 113 9.73 0.43 -7.75
C ARG A 113 9.98 -1.02 -7.35
N GLN A 114 11.06 -1.58 -7.90
CA GLN A 114 11.54 -2.91 -7.53
C GLN A 114 13.02 -2.86 -7.20
N GLU A 115 13.38 -3.22 -5.98
CA GLU A 115 14.75 -3.19 -5.48
C GLU A 115 15.15 -4.58 -4.97
N PRO A 116 16.46 -4.94 -5.01
CA PRO A 116 16.95 -6.12 -4.29
C PRO A 116 16.70 -5.98 -2.79
N GLY A 117 16.25 -7.05 -2.12
CA GLY A 117 16.02 -7.01 -0.69
C GLY A 117 15.57 -8.34 -0.09
N LYS A 118 15.23 -8.31 1.21
CA LYS A 118 14.92 -9.50 2.01
C LYS A 118 13.47 -10.00 1.86
N GLY A 119 12.66 -9.35 1.03
CA GLY A 119 11.25 -9.70 0.84
C GLY A 119 10.34 -8.81 1.67
N GLU A 120 10.39 -7.50 1.45
CA GLU A 120 9.57 -6.49 2.11
C GLU A 120 8.93 -5.55 1.08
N THR A 121 7.94 -4.78 1.50
CA THR A 121 7.33 -3.71 0.70
C THR A 121 7.39 -2.41 1.50
N LEU A 122 8.01 -1.39 0.92
CA LEU A 122 8.04 -0.05 1.47
C LEU A 122 7.00 0.83 0.80
N VAL A 123 6.32 1.64 1.59
CA VAL A 123 5.34 2.62 1.12
C VAL A 123 5.75 3.98 1.67
N GLU A 124 5.93 4.92 0.76
CA GLU A 124 6.31 6.29 1.07
C GLU A 124 5.20 7.22 0.57
N ILE A 125 4.63 7.99 1.50
CA ILE A 125 3.56 8.93 1.21
C ILE A 125 4.08 10.35 1.51
N GLU A 126 4.19 11.14 0.46
CA GLU A 126 4.56 12.55 0.51
C GLU A 126 3.29 13.37 0.36
N GLU A 127 2.86 14.03 1.43
CA GLU A 127 1.76 15.00 1.38
C GLU A 127 2.19 16.24 0.60
N LEU A 128 1.30 16.69 -0.28
CA LEU A 128 1.52 17.84 -1.16
C LEU A 128 0.58 18.98 -0.73
N PRO A 129 1.01 20.24 -0.93
CA PRO A 129 0.15 21.40 -0.73
C PRO A 129 -1.02 21.44 -1.72
#